data_AF-A0A1H4ELU8-F1
#
_entry.id   AF-A0A1H4ELU8-F1
#
_cell.length_a   1.000
_cell.length_b   1.000
_cell.length_c   1.000
_cell.angle_alpha   90.00
_cell.angle_beta   90.00
_cell.angle_gamma   90.00
#
_symmetry.space_group_name_H-M   'P 1'
#
loop_
_entity.id
_entity.type
_entity.pdbx_description
1 polymer ?
#
loop_
_entity_poly.entity_id
_entity_poly.type
_entity_poly.pdbx_seq_one_letter_code
_entity_poly.pdbx_strand_id
1 'polypeptide(L)'
;MRKFINAATVACGLAVATGAVAQPSDSMSSNTPFVSEGVARETLARPPHSKTIASTSQPLIAMTGFLARADSTPLSQRGRDPNNLVGRDGKPIDDPAANPSAIALESDPNISFEKWGEYWRKVHGVRFTFADEPSDKTLDVLARYDQIHRIPAGPTMANSPPYLAPADAQGKLYPGVIGHIPEYKRPRWDGIAYLNFHSADNIGTLFGDKFKNKILPEDQALFRQVAPVLSRQFIRIASKDSRDPIVLVYTHTRRPDLTRDQFQKDWLGRHLNVVMAQPSTKTLVSRYVQLQNIGGREPGQPFYAEATSAIDGITLMYFRSMNDAEDYVMSDGFKAMSADLERIADKTRSDYWTALDYVVVNRIGKEKVSQGSSK
;
A
#
# COMPACT_ATOMS: atom_id res chain seq x y z
N MET A 1 12.00 -25.65 -3.41
CA MET A 1 10.72 -24.93 -3.56
C MET A 1 9.66 -25.29 -2.52
N ARG A 2 9.25 -26.56 -2.32
CA ARG A 2 8.18 -26.91 -1.34
C ARG A 2 8.44 -26.59 0.14
N LYS A 3 9.70 -26.51 0.60
CA LYS A 3 10.04 -26.21 2.02
C LYS A 3 10.14 -24.72 2.36
N PHE A 4 10.26 -23.83 1.37
CA PHE A 4 10.43 -22.37 1.58
C PHE A 4 9.11 -21.59 1.57
N ILE A 5 8.03 -22.24 1.13
CA ILE A 5 6.70 -21.65 0.98
C ILE A 5 6.00 -21.43 2.34
N ASN A 6 6.33 -22.22 3.37
CA ASN A 6 5.69 -22.10 4.67
C ASN A 6 5.99 -20.78 5.39
N ALA A 7 7.11 -20.09 5.14
CA ALA A 7 7.40 -18.84 5.88
C ALA A 7 6.49 -17.67 5.46
N ALA A 8 6.11 -17.59 4.18
CA ALA A 8 5.17 -16.56 3.69
C ALA A 8 3.70 -16.94 3.96
N THR A 9 3.37 -18.25 3.98
CA THR A 9 2.03 -18.72 4.36
C THR A 9 1.79 -18.63 5.88
N VAL A 10 2.84 -18.79 6.72
CA VAL A 10 2.73 -18.66 8.18
C VAL A 10 2.51 -17.20 8.63
N ALA A 11 2.90 -16.21 7.83
CA ALA A 11 2.50 -14.81 8.08
C ALA A 11 0.98 -14.57 7.84
N CYS A 12 0.29 -15.49 7.16
CA CYS A 12 -1.16 -15.42 6.89
C CYS A 12 -1.97 -16.60 7.48
N GLY A 13 -1.40 -17.47 8.34
CA GLY A 13 -2.16 -18.54 8.98
C GLY A 13 -1.37 -19.46 9.92
N LEU A 14 -1.92 -19.63 11.15
CA LEU A 14 -1.52 -20.49 12.29
C LEU A 14 -0.29 -20.05 13.11
N ALA A 15 -0.23 -20.14 14.44
CA ALA A 15 -1.12 -20.66 15.48
C ALA A 15 -0.79 -19.99 16.84
N VAL A 16 -1.76 -20.01 17.75
CA VAL A 16 -1.67 -19.56 19.14
C VAL A 16 -0.57 -20.32 19.90
N ALA A 17 0.38 -19.59 20.47
CA ALA A 17 1.27 -20.08 21.52
C ALA A 17 1.05 -19.24 22.78
N THR A 18 0.50 -19.87 23.82
CA THR A 18 0.34 -19.30 25.15
C THR A 18 1.71 -19.14 25.82
N GLY A 19 2.24 -17.93 25.86
CA GLY A 19 3.41 -17.54 26.64
C GLY A 19 3.01 -16.60 27.78
N ALA A 20 3.42 -16.93 29.01
CA ALA A 20 3.10 -16.17 30.21
C ALA A 20 3.69 -14.74 30.18
N VAL A 21 2.89 -13.78 30.64
CA VAL A 21 3.22 -12.35 30.72
C VAL A 21 4.06 -12.08 31.97
N ALA A 22 5.25 -11.50 31.80
CA ALA A 22 5.96 -10.84 32.89
C ALA A 22 5.43 -9.41 33.05
N GLN A 23 5.06 -9.04 34.28
CA GLN A 23 4.59 -7.69 34.61
C GLN A 23 5.75 -6.67 34.63
N PRO A 24 5.54 -5.41 34.19
CA PRO A 24 6.51 -4.35 34.39
C PRO A 24 6.33 -3.70 35.77
N SER A 25 7.44 -3.53 36.49
CA SER A 25 7.55 -2.71 37.69
C SER A 25 7.75 -1.24 37.33
N ASP A 26 7.00 -0.36 37.98
CA ASP A 26 7.12 1.10 37.90
C ASP A 26 8.44 1.61 38.50
N SER A 27 9.09 2.55 37.80
CA SER A 27 9.75 3.70 38.45
C SER A 27 10.04 4.82 37.42
N MET A 28 9.57 6.02 37.73
CA MET A 28 9.79 7.26 36.98
C MET A 28 11.21 7.83 37.12
N SER A 29 11.56 8.68 36.14
CA SER A 29 12.46 9.85 36.19
C SER A 29 13.95 9.63 35.88
N SER A 30 14.38 10.11 34.71
CA SER A 30 15.23 11.31 34.62
C SER A 30 15.39 11.79 33.17
N ASN A 31 15.27 13.11 32.99
CA ASN A 31 15.55 13.82 31.75
C ASN A 31 17.06 13.83 31.51
N THR A 32 17.52 13.21 30.42
CA THR A 32 18.85 13.40 29.85
C THR A 32 18.67 13.59 28.33
N PRO A 33 19.32 14.58 27.70
CA PRO A 33 19.15 14.80 26.26
C PRO A 33 19.71 13.59 25.49
N PHE A 34 18.83 12.86 24.81
CA PHE A 34 19.19 11.76 23.93
C PHE A 34 19.96 12.29 22.71
N VAL A 35 21.28 12.28 22.81
CA VAL A 35 22.15 12.18 21.64
C VAL A 35 23.16 11.08 21.92
N SER A 36 22.79 9.83 21.64
CA SER A 36 23.72 8.70 21.62
C SER A 36 24.04 8.32 20.19
N GLU A 37 25.32 8.17 19.89
CA GLU A 37 25.80 7.44 18.73
C GLU A 37 25.13 6.04 18.70
N GLY A 38 24.47 5.68 17.60
CA GLY A 38 23.68 4.45 17.49
C GLY A 38 22.26 4.61 16.94
N VAL A 39 21.78 5.83 16.66
CA VAL A 39 20.47 6.02 16.02
C VAL A 39 20.53 5.54 14.57
N ALA A 40 19.81 4.45 14.25
CA ALA A 40 19.48 4.12 12.87
C ALA A 40 18.71 5.30 12.27
N ARG A 41 19.40 6.10 11.46
CA ARG A 41 18.77 7.22 10.78
C ARG A 41 18.08 6.65 9.54
N GLU A 42 16.75 6.71 9.50
CA GLU A 42 15.92 6.34 8.34
C GLU A 42 16.48 6.91 7.03
N THR A 43 17.09 8.10 7.09
CA THR A 43 17.71 8.76 5.95
C THR A 43 18.84 7.95 5.31
N LEU A 44 19.51 7.05 6.04
CA LEU A 44 20.61 6.20 5.54
C LEU A 44 20.15 5.12 4.57
N ALA A 45 18.85 4.84 4.48
CA ALA A 45 18.32 3.79 3.60
C ALA A 45 17.97 4.28 2.17
N ARG A 46 18.26 5.54 1.86
CA ARG A 46 17.97 6.16 0.55
C ARG A 46 19.05 7.16 0.10
N PRO A 47 19.15 7.51 -1.20
CA PRO A 47 20.15 8.43 -1.70
C PRO A 47 19.91 9.85 -1.17
N PRO A 48 20.98 10.64 -0.93
CA PRO A 48 22.37 10.35 -1.23
C PRO A 48 23.12 9.53 -0.15
N HIS A 49 22.43 9.06 0.89
CA HIS A 49 23.07 8.46 2.06
C HIS A 49 23.26 6.94 1.96
N SER A 50 22.51 6.27 1.09
CA SER A 50 22.68 4.84 0.78
C SER A 50 23.52 4.63 -0.49
N LYS A 51 24.21 3.49 -0.55
CA LYS A 51 24.76 3.00 -1.82
C LYS A 51 23.61 2.57 -2.74
N THR A 52 23.67 3.04 -3.97
CA THR A 52 22.75 2.58 -5.02
C THR A 52 23.31 1.33 -5.71
N ILE A 53 22.40 0.45 -6.11
CA ILE A 53 22.65 -0.66 -7.02
C ILE A 53 22.44 -0.21 -8.47
N ALA A 54 23.02 -0.96 -9.40
CA ALA A 54 22.92 -0.65 -10.83
C ALA A 54 21.46 -0.62 -11.31
N SER A 55 21.14 0.39 -12.13
CA SER A 55 19.83 0.52 -12.77
C SER A 55 19.55 -0.65 -13.73
N THR A 56 18.39 -1.27 -13.58
CA THR A 56 17.93 -2.36 -14.44
C THR A 56 16.65 -2.01 -15.20
N SER A 57 16.51 -2.54 -16.41
CA SER A 57 15.24 -2.57 -17.16
C SER A 57 14.50 -3.90 -16.99
N GLN A 58 15.06 -4.85 -16.23
CA GLN A 58 14.35 -6.08 -15.90
C GLN A 58 13.24 -5.80 -14.88
N PRO A 59 12.03 -6.33 -15.07
CA PRO A 59 10.96 -6.26 -14.08
C PRO A 59 11.42 -6.76 -12.71
N LEU A 60 11.12 -5.98 -11.66
CA LEU A 60 11.31 -6.43 -10.27
C LEU A 60 10.11 -7.25 -9.80
N ILE A 61 10.30 -7.99 -8.71
CA ILE A 61 9.20 -8.59 -7.95
C ILE A 61 8.74 -7.57 -6.91
N ALA A 62 7.46 -7.23 -6.94
CA ALA A 62 6.84 -6.35 -5.98
C ALA A 62 5.94 -7.15 -5.03
N MET A 63 6.07 -6.90 -3.73
CA MET A 63 5.07 -7.30 -2.76
C MET A 63 4.32 -6.04 -2.31
N THR A 64 3.05 -5.97 -2.68
CA THR A 64 2.18 -4.85 -2.31
C THR A 64 1.26 -5.29 -1.19
N GLY A 65 1.54 -4.89 0.05
CA GLY A 65 0.65 -5.11 1.18
C GLY A 65 -0.44 -4.05 1.18
N PHE A 66 -1.70 -4.42 0.96
CA PHE A 66 -2.83 -3.52 1.17
C PHE A 66 -3.18 -3.45 2.65
N LEU A 67 -3.32 -2.23 3.16
CA LEU A 67 -3.37 -1.97 4.59
C LEU A 67 -4.65 -1.26 4.96
N ALA A 68 -5.32 -1.82 5.96
CA ALA A 68 -6.49 -1.27 6.60
C ALA A 68 -6.08 -0.89 8.03
N ARG A 69 -6.19 0.38 8.41
CA ARG A 69 -5.87 0.82 9.78
C ARG A 69 -6.73 0.13 10.83
N ALA A 70 -6.18 -0.04 12.03
CA ALA A 70 -6.95 -0.36 13.22
C ALA A 70 -7.97 0.75 13.48
N ASP A 71 -9.26 0.42 13.43
CA ASP A 71 -10.38 1.32 13.71
C ASP A 71 -11.60 0.51 14.17
N SER A 72 -12.61 1.20 14.69
CA SER A 72 -13.87 0.62 15.18
C SER A 72 -14.95 0.50 14.11
N THR A 73 -14.59 0.52 12.82
CA THR A 73 -15.58 0.38 11.73
C THR A 73 -16.24 -1.00 11.79
N PRO A 74 -17.58 -1.12 11.72
CA PRO A 74 -18.30 -2.40 11.79
C PRO A 74 -17.81 -3.44 10.77
N LEU A 75 -17.87 -4.72 11.14
CA LEU A 75 -17.46 -5.84 10.28
C LEU A 75 -18.26 -5.95 8.98
N SER A 76 -19.51 -5.47 8.98
CA SER A 76 -20.36 -5.39 7.78
C SER A 76 -19.87 -4.36 6.76
N GLN A 77 -19.01 -3.41 7.18
CA GLN A 77 -18.48 -2.34 6.33
C GLN A 77 -17.00 -2.54 5.99
N ARG A 78 -16.20 -3.09 6.92
CA ARG A 78 -14.78 -3.42 6.69
C ARG A 78 -14.47 -4.81 7.20
N GLY A 79 -13.75 -5.59 6.39
CA GLY A 79 -13.20 -6.86 6.83
C GLY A 79 -12.14 -6.69 7.94
N ARG A 80 -11.81 -7.79 8.60
CA ARG A 80 -10.71 -7.92 9.57
C ARG A 80 -9.92 -9.18 9.22
N ASP A 81 -8.61 -9.13 9.40
CA ASP A 81 -7.80 -10.36 9.48
C ASP A 81 -7.93 -10.92 10.91
N PRO A 82 -8.34 -12.18 11.10
CA PRO A 82 -8.48 -12.80 12.42
C PRO A 82 -7.24 -12.67 13.31
N ASN A 83 -6.05 -12.64 12.72
CA ASN A 83 -4.78 -12.58 13.43
C ASN A 83 -4.31 -11.15 13.72
N ASN A 84 -5.01 -10.13 13.21
CA ASN A 84 -4.69 -8.73 13.44
C ASN A 84 -5.77 -8.04 14.28
N LEU A 85 -5.55 -6.78 14.61
CA LEU A 85 -6.35 -5.98 15.53
C LEU A 85 -6.36 -6.56 16.94
N VAL A 86 -5.23 -6.42 17.64
CA VAL A 86 -5.12 -6.83 19.04
C VAL A 86 -5.46 -5.70 20.00
N GLY A 87 -5.94 -6.09 21.17
CA GLY A 87 -6.18 -5.19 22.29
C GLY A 87 -4.93 -4.93 23.12
N ARG A 88 -5.05 -4.07 24.13
CA ARG A 88 -3.95 -3.71 25.04
C ARG A 88 -3.40 -4.89 25.85
N ASP A 89 -4.18 -5.95 25.97
CA ASP A 89 -3.78 -7.23 26.57
C ASP A 89 -3.09 -8.18 25.58
N GLY A 90 -2.87 -7.73 24.34
CA GLY A 90 -2.26 -8.51 23.27
C GLY A 90 -3.18 -9.55 22.63
N LYS A 91 -4.46 -9.60 22.99
CA LYS A 91 -5.41 -10.58 22.44
C LYS A 91 -6.14 -10.02 21.22
N PRO A 92 -6.49 -10.86 20.23
CA PRO A 92 -7.31 -10.43 19.10
C PRO A 92 -8.66 -9.85 19.56
N ILE A 93 -9.12 -8.79 18.89
CA ILE A 93 -10.44 -8.20 19.08
C ILE A 93 -11.37 -8.78 18.01
N ASP A 94 -12.39 -9.52 18.41
CA ASP A 94 -13.33 -10.15 17.48
C ASP A 94 -14.18 -9.12 16.72
N ASP A 95 -14.83 -8.21 17.46
CA ASP A 95 -15.60 -7.10 16.90
C ASP A 95 -15.14 -5.75 17.49
N PRO A 96 -14.39 -4.94 16.72
CA PRO A 96 -13.89 -3.66 17.19
C PRO A 96 -14.97 -2.57 17.28
N ALA A 97 -16.14 -2.76 16.66
CA ALA A 97 -17.26 -1.83 16.79
C ALA A 97 -18.02 -2.04 18.11
N ALA A 98 -18.06 -3.28 18.61
CA ALA A 98 -18.68 -3.62 19.89
C ALA A 98 -17.86 -3.12 21.09
N ASN A 99 -16.53 -3.09 20.98
CA ASN A 99 -15.64 -2.59 22.03
C ASN A 99 -14.49 -1.70 21.49
N PRO A 100 -14.78 -0.46 21.03
CA PRO A 100 -13.77 0.42 20.45
C PRO A 100 -12.61 0.77 21.41
N SER A 101 -12.88 0.83 22.72
CA SER A 101 -11.87 1.16 23.74
C SER A 101 -10.81 0.08 23.93
N ALA A 102 -11.04 -1.13 23.41
CA ALA A 102 -10.07 -2.21 23.44
C ALA A 102 -8.91 -2.01 22.45
N ILE A 103 -9.12 -1.25 21.36
CA ILE A 103 -8.12 -1.07 20.30
C ILE A 103 -6.80 -0.55 20.89
N ALA A 104 -5.71 -1.30 20.68
CA ALA A 104 -4.44 -1.03 21.34
C ALA A 104 -3.76 0.27 20.87
N LEU A 105 -3.74 0.50 19.56
CA LEU A 105 -3.00 1.62 18.97
C LEU A 105 -3.63 2.98 19.30
N GLU A 106 -4.90 3.13 18.96
CA GLU A 106 -5.67 4.34 19.19
C GLU A 106 -7.17 4.02 19.18
N SER A 107 -7.83 4.27 20.30
CA SER A 107 -9.26 4.01 20.50
C SER A 107 -10.14 5.24 20.28
N ASP A 108 -9.56 6.45 20.33
CA ASP A 108 -10.31 7.68 20.04
C ASP A 108 -10.54 7.82 18.53
N PRO A 109 -11.80 7.72 18.05
CA PRO A 109 -12.09 7.81 16.63
C PRO A 109 -11.67 9.15 16.02
N ASN A 110 -11.59 10.23 16.83
CA ASN A 110 -11.27 11.58 16.35
C ASN A 110 -9.80 11.75 15.92
N ILE A 111 -8.89 10.92 16.44
CA ILE A 111 -7.45 11.01 16.15
C ILE A 111 -6.87 9.69 15.60
N SER A 112 -7.68 8.64 15.52
CA SER A 112 -7.27 7.32 15.07
C SER A 112 -6.61 7.31 13.68
N PHE A 113 -6.97 8.22 12.78
CA PHE A 113 -6.43 8.23 11.41
C PHE A 113 -5.03 8.86 11.40
N GLU A 114 -4.90 9.98 12.09
CA GLU A 114 -3.69 10.76 12.30
C GLU A 114 -2.66 9.92 13.06
N LYS A 115 -3.07 9.29 14.17
CA LYS A 115 -2.20 8.46 14.99
C LYS A 115 -1.68 7.24 14.23
N TRP A 116 -2.53 6.59 13.44
CA TRP A 116 -2.12 5.49 12.58
C TRP A 116 -1.08 5.93 11.55
N GLY A 117 -1.33 7.04 10.84
CA GLY A 117 -0.41 7.56 9.83
C GLY A 117 0.93 7.99 10.45
N GLU A 118 0.89 8.66 11.59
CA GLU A 118 2.08 9.05 12.34
C GLU A 118 2.89 7.84 12.79
N TYR A 119 2.26 6.85 13.42
CA TYR A 119 2.96 5.66 13.89
C TYR A 119 3.55 4.88 12.72
N TRP A 120 2.76 4.64 11.66
CA TRP A 120 3.20 3.86 10.50
C TRP A 120 4.45 4.49 9.87
N ARG A 121 4.44 5.82 9.69
CA ARG A 121 5.55 6.55 9.08
C ARG A 121 6.75 6.75 10.00
N LYS A 122 6.52 7.27 11.21
CA LYS A 122 7.58 7.78 12.09
C LYS A 122 8.16 6.71 13.02
N VAL A 123 7.44 5.61 13.25
CA VAL A 123 7.85 4.55 14.17
C VAL A 123 8.02 3.23 13.42
N HIS A 124 6.96 2.69 12.84
CA HIS A 124 6.99 1.36 12.21
C HIS A 124 7.99 1.29 11.04
N GLY A 125 7.99 2.26 10.12
CA GLY A 125 8.95 2.27 9.01
C GLY A 125 10.42 2.33 9.45
N VAL A 126 10.69 3.05 10.56
CA VAL A 126 12.03 3.15 11.15
C VAL A 126 12.42 1.82 11.81
N ARG A 127 11.51 1.21 12.55
CA ARG A 127 11.74 -0.10 13.19
C ARG A 127 11.91 -1.22 12.17
N PHE A 128 11.14 -1.20 11.08
CA PHE A 128 11.26 -2.14 9.97
C PHE A 128 12.66 -2.13 9.35
N THR A 129 13.27 -0.94 9.25
CA THR A 129 14.59 -0.74 8.62
C THR A 129 15.76 -0.77 9.62
N PHE A 130 15.48 -0.85 10.92
CA PHE A 130 16.49 -0.87 11.98
C PHE A 130 17.33 -2.14 11.90
N ALA A 131 18.65 -2.05 11.80
CA ALA A 131 19.54 -3.21 11.89
C ALA A 131 19.82 -3.52 13.38
N ASP A 132 19.44 -4.71 13.86
CA ASP A 132 19.63 -5.08 15.28
C ASP A 132 21.12 -5.16 15.64
N GLU A 133 21.93 -5.62 14.70
CA GLU A 133 23.37 -5.80 14.84
C GLU A 133 24.08 -5.30 13.58
N PRO A 134 25.37 -4.89 13.63
CA PRO A 134 26.12 -4.48 12.44
C PRO A 134 26.18 -5.54 11.31
N SER A 135 26.03 -6.81 11.68
CA SER A 135 25.97 -7.96 10.78
C SER A 135 24.59 -8.24 10.21
N ASP A 136 23.53 -7.57 10.67
CA ASP A 136 22.18 -7.72 10.14
C ASP A 136 22.12 -7.22 8.69
N LYS A 137 22.10 -8.16 7.74
CA LYS A 137 21.97 -7.90 6.30
C LYS A 137 20.56 -8.20 5.76
N THR A 138 19.56 -8.35 6.63
CA THR A 138 18.18 -8.68 6.20
C THR A 138 17.62 -7.66 5.22
N LEU A 139 17.93 -6.37 5.41
CA LEU A 139 17.47 -5.29 4.53
C LEU A 139 18.20 -5.27 3.17
N ASP A 140 19.30 -6.00 3.00
CA ASP A 140 20.09 -5.98 1.75
C ASP A 140 19.39 -6.60 0.56
N VAL A 141 18.40 -7.44 0.82
CA VAL A 141 17.59 -8.08 -0.21
C VAL A 141 16.49 -7.17 -0.78
N LEU A 142 16.21 -6.05 -0.11
CA LEU A 142 15.15 -5.10 -0.43
C LEU A 142 15.68 -3.96 -1.29
N ALA A 143 15.22 -3.88 -2.54
CA ALA A 143 15.65 -2.85 -3.49
C ALA A 143 14.96 -1.51 -3.24
N ARG A 144 13.66 -1.54 -2.91
CA ARG A 144 12.85 -0.34 -2.62
C ARG A 144 11.72 -0.67 -1.65
N TYR A 145 11.40 0.25 -0.76
CA TYR A 145 10.22 0.20 0.10
C TYR A 145 9.61 1.58 0.22
N ASP A 146 8.35 1.66 -0.19
CA ASP A 146 7.52 2.84 -0.11
C ASP A 146 6.35 2.57 0.85
N GLN A 147 6.07 3.52 1.73
CA GLN A 147 4.83 3.59 2.48
C GLN A 147 3.91 4.58 1.78
N ILE A 148 2.82 4.07 1.21
CA ILE A 148 1.88 4.88 0.43
C ILE A 148 0.60 5.06 1.25
N HIS A 149 0.39 6.27 1.77
CA HIS A 149 -0.68 6.60 2.73
C HIS A 149 -1.85 7.27 2.01
N ARG A 150 -3.06 6.72 2.10
CA ARG A 150 -4.26 7.34 1.51
C ARG A 150 -4.46 8.77 2.02
N ILE A 151 -4.82 9.67 1.11
CA ILE A 151 -5.22 11.05 1.44
C ILE A 151 -6.74 11.10 1.44
N PRO A 152 -7.42 11.36 2.59
CA PRO A 152 -8.87 11.37 2.63
C PRO A 152 -9.54 12.39 1.71
N ALA A 153 -8.88 13.53 1.51
CA ALA A 153 -9.38 14.65 0.71
C ALA A 153 -9.04 14.56 -0.79
N GLY A 154 -8.23 13.59 -1.20
CA GLY A 154 -7.84 13.47 -2.60
C GLY A 154 -8.84 12.63 -3.41
N PRO A 155 -8.76 12.66 -4.76
CA PRO A 155 -9.65 11.93 -5.64
C PRO A 155 -9.76 10.44 -5.32
N THR A 156 -10.98 9.93 -5.44
CA THR A 156 -11.29 8.50 -5.38
C THR A 156 -12.22 8.13 -6.52
N MET A 157 -12.37 6.85 -6.82
CA MET A 157 -13.34 6.41 -7.84
C MET A 157 -14.77 6.82 -7.50
N ALA A 158 -15.11 6.81 -6.21
CA ALA A 158 -16.45 7.16 -5.74
C ALA A 158 -16.71 8.68 -5.68
N ASN A 159 -15.65 9.49 -5.60
CA ASN A 159 -15.71 10.94 -5.55
C ASN A 159 -14.49 11.54 -6.27
N SER A 160 -14.65 11.80 -7.56
CA SER A 160 -13.62 12.31 -8.46
C SER A 160 -14.00 13.72 -8.91
N PRO A 161 -13.04 14.62 -9.17
CA PRO A 161 -13.35 15.92 -9.73
C PRO A 161 -13.99 15.79 -11.13
N PRO A 162 -14.74 16.82 -11.59
CA PRO A 162 -14.90 18.13 -10.94
C PRO A 162 -15.78 18.07 -9.69
N TYR A 163 -15.34 18.72 -8.61
CA TYR A 163 -16.16 18.87 -7.41
C TYR A 163 -17.20 19.97 -7.63
N LEU A 164 -18.46 19.67 -7.31
CA LEU A 164 -19.58 20.59 -7.53
C LEU A 164 -20.00 21.22 -6.22
N ALA A 165 -20.25 22.54 -6.26
CA ALA A 165 -20.89 23.22 -5.15
C ALA A 165 -22.34 22.73 -5.00
N PRO A 166 -22.81 22.40 -3.79
CA PRO A 166 -24.21 22.08 -3.56
C PRO A 166 -25.10 23.29 -3.91
N ALA A 167 -25.88 23.16 -4.98
CA ALA A 167 -26.75 24.21 -5.50
C ALA A 167 -28.17 23.68 -5.77
N ASP A 168 -29.14 24.60 -5.74
CA ASP A 168 -30.53 24.34 -6.10
C ASP A 168 -30.73 24.17 -7.62
N ALA A 169 -31.96 23.89 -8.03
CA ALA A 169 -32.31 23.69 -9.43
C ALA A 169 -32.08 24.93 -10.32
N GLN A 170 -31.88 26.10 -9.71
CA GLN A 170 -31.61 27.37 -10.38
C GLN A 170 -30.11 27.71 -10.38
N GLY A 171 -29.25 26.83 -9.84
CA GLY A 171 -27.81 27.04 -9.76
C GLY A 171 -27.38 28.00 -8.64
N LYS A 172 -28.26 28.30 -7.68
CA LYS A 172 -27.90 29.10 -6.49
C LYS A 172 -27.44 28.19 -5.37
N LEU A 173 -26.46 28.65 -4.59
CA LEU A 173 -26.02 27.94 -3.39
C LEU A 173 -27.19 27.80 -2.41
N TYR A 174 -27.29 26.63 -1.79
CA TYR A 174 -28.21 26.47 -0.67
C TYR A 174 -27.81 27.41 0.48
N PRO A 175 -28.77 28.01 1.21
CA PRO A 175 -28.47 28.83 2.39
C PRO A 175 -27.70 28.10 3.50
N GLY A 176 -27.73 26.76 3.51
CA GLY A 176 -26.98 25.91 4.42
C GLY A 176 -26.54 24.62 3.74
N VAL A 177 -25.62 23.88 4.37
CA VAL A 177 -25.04 22.65 3.80
C VAL A 177 -25.67 21.35 4.33
N ILE A 178 -26.39 21.43 5.45
CA ILE A 178 -27.02 20.27 6.10
C ILE A 178 -28.03 19.64 5.13
N GLY A 179 -27.88 18.34 4.86
CA GLY A 179 -28.73 17.61 3.90
C GLY A 179 -28.35 17.78 2.43
N HIS A 180 -27.34 18.59 2.11
CA HIS A 180 -26.90 18.87 0.74
C HIS A 180 -25.49 18.37 0.41
N ILE A 181 -24.77 17.83 1.39
CA ILE A 181 -23.44 17.22 1.20
C ILE A 181 -23.62 15.73 0.87
N PRO A 182 -23.01 15.23 -0.23
CA PRO A 182 -23.03 13.80 -0.54
C PRO A 182 -22.43 12.94 0.57
N GLU A 183 -22.93 11.72 0.71
CA GLU A 183 -22.38 10.74 1.66
C GLU A 183 -20.91 10.41 1.32
N TYR A 184 -20.08 10.33 2.35
CA TYR A 184 -18.69 9.96 2.21
C TYR A 184 -18.53 8.46 1.91
N LYS A 185 -17.91 8.15 0.77
CA LYS A 185 -17.55 6.78 0.40
C LYS A 185 -16.06 6.55 0.59
N ARG A 186 -15.70 5.83 1.65
CA ARG A 186 -14.31 5.49 1.97
C ARG A 186 -13.79 4.39 1.01
N PRO A 187 -12.60 4.56 0.41
CA PRO A 187 -11.91 3.44 -0.23
C PRO A 187 -11.66 2.30 0.76
N ARG A 188 -11.57 1.06 0.26
CA ARG A 188 -11.41 -0.12 1.11
C ARG A 188 -10.13 -0.10 1.94
N TRP A 189 -9.07 0.52 1.43
CA TRP A 189 -7.72 0.47 1.98
C TRP A 189 -7.26 1.87 2.38
N ASP A 190 -6.54 1.97 3.51
CA ASP A 190 -5.97 3.22 4.01
C ASP A 190 -4.53 3.46 3.54
N GLY A 191 -3.92 2.47 2.90
CA GLY A 191 -2.60 2.60 2.30
C GLY A 191 -2.09 1.30 1.68
N ILE A 192 -0.91 1.37 1.09
CA ILE A 192 -0.16 0.20 0.64
C ILE A 192 1.31 0.27 1.11
N ALA A 193 1.85 -0.85 1.56
CA ALA A 193 3.30 -1.05 1.68
C ALA A 193 3.79 -1.63 0.36
N TYR A 194 4.66 -0.91 -0.35
CA TYR A 194 5.14 -1.30 -1.68
C TYR A 194 6.63 -1.64 -1.63
N LEU A 195 6.92 -2.95 -1.58
CA LEU A 195 8.26 -3.49 -1.42
C LEU A 195 8.73 -4.13 -2.73
N ASN A 196 9.94 -3.84 -3.18
CA ASN A 196 10.50 -4.37 -4.42
C ASN A 196 11.78 -5.17 -4.18
N PHE A 197 11.89 -6.29 -4.88
CA PHE A 197 12.94 -7.29 -4.77
C PHE A 197 13.43 -7.69 -6.16
N HIS A 198 14.68 -8.14 -6.25
CA HIS A 198 15.19 -8.74 -7.48
C HIS A 198 14.62 -10.13 -7.77
N SER A 199 14.21 -10.87 -6.72
CA SER A 199 13.63 -12.21 -6.82
C SER A 199 12.58 -12.40 -5.72
N ALA A 200 11.61 -13.28 -5.97
CA ALA A 200 10.64 -13.70 -4.94
C ALA A 200 11.32 -14.46 -3.79
N ASP A 201 12.44 -15.13 -4.05
CA ASP A 201 13.20 -15.87 -3.02
C ASP A 201 13.73 -14.96 -1.90
N ASN A 202 13.94 -13.67 -2.21
CA ASN A 202 14.42 -12.67 -1.27
C ASN A 202 13.37 -12.27 -0.23
N ILE A 203 12.08 -12.50 -0.49
CA ILE A 203 11.00 -12.10 0.40
C ILE A 203 11.14 -12.82 1.74
N GLY A 204 11.41 -14.13 1.73
CA GLY A 204 11.54 -14.93 2.95
C GLY A 204 12.65 -14.44 3.89
N THR A 205 13.74 -13.89 3.35
CA THR A 205 14.83 -13.32 4.13
C THR A 205 14.38 -12.07 4.90
N LEU A 206 13.59 -11.20 4.27
CA LEU A 206 13.08 -9.99 4.91
C LEU A 206 12.04 -10.31 6.00
N PHE A 207 11.16 -11.28 5.74
CA PHE A 207 10.10 -11.72 6.66
C PHE A 207 10.53 -12.89 7.56
N GLY A 208 11.82 -12.93 7.91
CA GLY A 208 12.42 -13.91 8.82
C GLY A 208 12.08 -13.66 10.28
N ASP A 209 12.92 -14.19 11.18
CA ASP A 209 12.62 -14.22 12.62
C ASP A 209 12.54 -12.84 13.27
N LYS A 210 13.38 -11.89 12.83
CA LYS A 210 13.29 -10.50 13.28
C LYS A 210 11.91 -9.90 12.98
N PHE A 211 11.40 -10.08 11.76
CA PHE A 211 10.08 -9.60 11.41
C PHE A 211 9.02 -10.25 12.31
N LYS A 212 9.02 -11.58 12.42
CA LYS A 212 8.04 -12.32 13.22
C LYS A 212 8.03 -11.90 14.69
N ASN A 213 9.19 -11.64 15.27
CA ASN A 213 9.32 -11.41 16.70
C ASN A 213 9.21 -9.93 17.09
N LYS A 214 9.53 -9.00 16.18
CA LYS A 214 9.64 -7.57 16.52
C LYS A 214 8.75 -6.65 15.71
N ILE A 215 8.30 -7.07 14.53
CA ILE A 215 7.50 -6.25 13.60
C ILE A 215 6.07 -6.76 13.51
N LEU A 216 5.86 -8.07 13.37
CA LEU A 216 4.54 -8.66 13.27
C LEU A 216 3.62 -8.32 14.46
N PRO A 217 4.10 -8.33 15.74
CA PRO A 217 3.25 -7.89 16.85
C PRO A 217 2.76 -6.44 16.71
N GLU A 218 3.56 -5.58 16.06
CA GLU A 218 3.18 -4.20 15.78
C GLU A 218 2.18 -4.13 14.64
N ASP A 219 2.37 -4.91 13.58
CA ASP A 219 1.39 -5.02 12.48
C ASP A 219 0.03 -5.47 13.01
N GLN A 220 0.02 -6.42 13.94
CA GLN A 220 -1.19 -6.91 14.59
C GLN A 220 -1.89 -5.85 15.43
N ALA A 221 -1.17 -4.89 16.02
CA ALA A 221 -1.76 -3.76 16.75
C ALA A 221 -2.16 -2.60 15.82
N LEU A 222 -1.37 -2.36 14.76
CA LEU A 222 -1.47 -1.21 13.86
C LEU A 222 -2.56 -1.38 12.80
N PHE A 223 -2.73 -2.59 12.29
CA PHE A 223 -3.62 -2.87 11.18
C PHE A 223 -4.79 -3.75 11.62
N ARG A 224 -5.96 -3.51 11.04
CA ARG A 224 -7.09 -4.46 11.13
C ARG A 224 -7.02 -5.53 10.07
N GLN A 225 -6.38 -5.24 8.94
CA GLN A 225 -6.24 -6.16 7.82
C GLN A 225 -4.99 -5.80 7.03
N VAL A 226 -4.16 -6.81 6.75
CA VAL A 226 -3.00 -6.72 5.87
C VAL A 226 -3.22 -7.77 4.79
N ALA A 227 -3.24 -7.36 3.52
CA ALA A 227 -3.54 -8.27 2.42
C ALA A 227 -2.51 -8.12 1.30
N PRO A 228 -1.52 -9.01 1.20
CA PRO A 228 -0.48 -8.91 0.20
C PRO A 228 -0.97 -9.26 -1.20
N VAL A 229 -0.35 -8.63 -2.21
CA VAL A 229 -0.42 -9.02 -3.62
C VAL A 229 0.99 -9.12 -4.15
N LEU A 230 1.44 -10.34 -4.45
CA LEU A 230 2.72 -10.57 -5.12
C LEU A 230 2.57 -10.25 -6.60
N SER A 231 3.43 -9.38 -7.13
CA SER A 231 3.34 -8.87 -8.48
C SER A 231 4.68 -8.84 -9.20
N ARG A 232 4.63 -8.86 -10.53
CA ARG A 232 5.75 -8.44 -11.38
C ARG A 232 5.59 -6.95 -11.72
N GLN A 233 6.65 -6.17 -11.51
CA GLN A 233 6.66 -4.71 -11.69
C GLN A 233 7.12 -4.32 -13.10
N PHE A 234 6.31 -3.53 -13.81
CA PHE A 234 6.67 -2.90 -15.07
C PHE A 234 6.61 -1.38 -14.96
N ILE A 235 7.76 -0.72 -14.93
CA ILE A 235 7.89 0.73 -15.00
C ILE A 235 7.73 1.15 -16.47
N ARG A 236 6.74 1.99 -16.79
CA ARG A 236 6.49 2.49 -18.17
C ARG A 236 6.79 3.97 -18.34
N ILE A 237 6.69 4.73 -17.27
CA ILE A 237 7.29 6.06 -17.15
C ILE A 237 8.18 5.99 -15.92
N ALA A 238 9.49 6.15 -16.14
CA ALA A 238 10.48 6.12 -15.07
C ALA A 238 10.51 7.47 -14.35
N SER A 239 10.56 7.44 -13.03
CA SER A 239 10.70 8.67 -12.26
C SER A 239 12.05 9.32 -12.57
N LYS A 240 12.05 10.65 -12.68
CA LYS A 240 13.28 11.43 -12.84
C LYS A 240 14.18 11.29 -11.60
N ASP A 241 13.57 11.41 -10.42
CA ASP A 241 14.27 11.59 -9.14
C ASP A 241 13.87 10.53 -8.09
N SER A 242 12.93 9.64 -8.42
CA SER A 242 12.38 8.59 -7.54
C SER A 242 11.72 9.12 -6.26
N ARG A 243 11.16 10.34 -6.30
CA ARG A 243 10.61 11.08 -5.15
C ARG A 243 9.28 11.76 -5.49
N ASP A 244 8.47 11.13 -6.33
CA ASP A 244 7.18 11.68 -6.73
C ASP A 244 6.17 11.57 -5.58
N PRO A 245 5.62 12.67 -5.05
CA PRO A 245 4.96 12.67 -3.75
C PRO A 245 3.51 12.18 -3.76
N ILE A 246 2.78 12.36 -4.86
CA ILE A 246 1.36 12.02 -4.96
C ILE A 246 1.21 10.79 -5.85
N VAL A 247 0.44 9.80 -5.40
CA VAL A 247 0.19 8.56 -6.14
C VAL A 247 -1.30 8.33 -6.29
N LEU A 248 -1.78 8.04 -7.49
CA LEU A 248 -3.06 7.40 -7.72
C LEU A 248 -2.82 5.89 -7.78
N VAL A 249 -3.36 5.18 -6.78
CA VAL A 249 -3.36 3.72 -6.72
C VAL A 249 -4.64 3.24 -7.38
N TYR A 250 -4.55 2.43 -8.43
CA TYR A 250 -5.69 1.86 -9.13
C TYR A 250 -5.60 0.33 -9.09
N THR A 251 -6.52 -0.32 -8.40
CA THR A 251 -6.69 -1.77 -8.40
C THR A 251 -7.61 -2.21 -9.54
N HIS A 252 -7.20 -3.24 -10.27
CA HIS A 252 -7.94 -3.78 -11.41
C HIS A 252 -8.40 -5.19 -11.10
N THR A 253 -9.70 -5.42 -11.21
CA THR A 253 -10.28 -6.76 -11.26
C THR A 253 -10.60 -7.07 -12.70
N ARG A 254 -10.12 -8.20 -13.23
CA ARG A 254 -10.42 -8.57 -14.62
C ARG A 254 -11.92 -8.83 -14.82
N ARG A 255 -12.40 -8.66 -16.04
CA ARG A 255 -13.74 -9.14 -16.42
C ARG A 255 -13.88 -10.65 -16.18
N PRO A 256 -15.08 -11.13 -15.79
CA PRO A 256 -15.28 -12.53 -15.42
C PRO A 256 -15.06 -13.52 -16.57
N ASP A 257 -15.22 -13.08 -17.83
CA ASP A 257 -15.00 -13.90 -19.02
C ASP A 257 -13.53 -14.00 -19.45
N LEU A 258 -12.63 -13.26 -18.80
CA LEU A 258 -11.19 -13.29 -19.08
C LEU A 258 -10.43 -14.12 -18.05
N THR A 259 -9.45 -14.86 -18.54
CA THR A 259 -8.38 -15.40 -17.68
C THR A 259 -7.45 -14.27 -17.24
N ARG A 260 -6.76 -14.46 -16.11
CA ARG A 260 -5.76 -13.48 -15.63
C ARG A 260 -4.66 -13.23 -16.67
N ASP A 261 -4.23 -14.27 -17.40
CA ASP A 261 -3.17 -14.17 -18.39
C ASP A 261 -3.62 -13.35 -19.61
N GLN A 262 -4.86 -13.53 -20.07
CA GLN A 262 -5.47 -12.71 -21.12
C GLN A 262 -5.57 -11.25 -20.68
N PHE A 263 -6.09 -10.99 -19.47
CA PHE A 263 -6.14 -9.65 -18.89
C PHE A 263 -4.76 -8.99 -18.86
N GLN A 264 -3.76 -9.67 -18.30
CA GLN A 264 -2.40 -9.13 -18.15
C GLN A 264 -1.72 -8.86 -19.49
N LYS A 265 -1.91 -9.74 -20.47
CA LYS A 265 -1.38 -9.55 -21.83
C LYS A 265 -1.98 -8.32 -22.50
N ASP A 266 -3.30 -8.18 -22.45
CA ASP A 266 -3.99 -7.05 -23.08
C ASP A 266 -3.72 -5.73 -22.34
N TRP A 267 -3.60 -5.79 -21.01
CA TRP A 267 -3.29 -4.65 -20.16
C TRP A 267 -1.87 -4.09 -20.40
N LEU A 268 -0.87 -4.97 -20.53
CA LEU A 268 0.53 -4.57 -20.80
C LEU A 268 0.78 -4.20 -22.27
N GLY A 269 -0.03 -4.74 -23.18
CA GLY A 269 0.08 -4.50 -24.61
C GLY A 269 -0.80 -3.35 -25.08
N ARG A 270 -2.05 -3.69 -25.42
CA ARG A 270 -2.99 -2.76 -26.05
C ARG A 270 -3.32 -1.58 -25.13
N HIS A 271 -3.72 -1.86 -23.90
CA HIS A 271 -4.19 -0.82 -22.99
C HIS A 271 -3.07 0.18 -22.67
N LEU A 272 -1.86 -0.32 -22.43
CA LEU A 272 -0.69 0.52 -22.22
C LEU A 272 -0.45 1.48 -23.41
N ASN A 273 -0.61 1.03 -24.65
CA ASN A 273 -0.47 1.90 -25.83
C ASN A 273 -1.50 3.04 -25.81
N VAL A 274 -2.75 2.76 -25.40
CA VAL A 274 -3.79 3.79 -25.26
C VAL A 274 -3.35 4.83 -24.22
N VAL A 275 -2.87 4.40 -23.05
CA VAL A 275 -2.41 5.30 -21.98
C VAL A 275 -1.22 6.15 -22.43
N MET A 276 -0.21 5.54 -23.05
CA MET A 276 1.03 6.23 -23.47
C MET A 276 0.81 7.16 -24.67
N ALA A 277 -0.25 6.97 -25.44
CA ALA A 277 -0.62 7.88 -26.53
C ALA A 277 -1.15 9.23 -26.02
N GLN A 278 -1.69 9.29 -24.80
CA GLN A 278 -2.39 10.48 -24.31
C GLN A 278 -1.43 11.63 -23.99
N PRO A 279 -1.74 12.87 -24.44
CA PRO A 279 -0.97 14.05 -24.06
C PRO A 279 -0.90 14.26 -22.54
N SER A 280 -2.03 14.11 -21.83
CA SER A 280 -2.09 14.32 -20.37
C SER A 280 -1.20 13.36 -19.59
N THR A 281 -1.07 12.10 -20.06
CA THR A 281 -0.13 11.13 -19.47
C THR A 281 1.31 11.65 -19.57
N LYS A 282 1.70 12.20 -20.73
CA LYS A 282 3.08 12.67 -20.95
C LYS A 282 3.43 13.92 -20.15
N THR A 283 2.44 14.74 -19.81
CA THR A 283 2.65 16.03 -19.14
C THR A 283 2.49 15.95 -17.64
N LEU A 284 1.49 15.20 -17.15
CA LEU A 284 1.10 15.19 -15.74
C LEU A 284 1.65 13.99 -14.95
N VAL A 285 1.85 12.84 -15.61
CA VAL A 285 2.31 11.63 -14.93
C VAL A 285 3.85 11.59 -14.92
N SER A 286 4.44 11.68 -13.73
CA SER A 286 5.89 11.68 -13.57
C SER A 286 6.49 10.28 -13.43
N ARG A 287 5.67 9.29 -13.01
CA ARG A 287 6.04 7.87 -12.98
C ARG A 287 4.78 7.02 -13.19
N TYR A 288 4.90 5.94 -13.96
CA TYR A 288 3.80 5.02 -14.24
C TYR A 288 4.28 3.60 -14.09
N VAL A 289 3.61 2.83 -13.24
CA VAL A 289 3.95 1.43 -12.95
C VAL A 289 2.73 0.54 -13.09
N GLN A 290 2.88 -0.59 -13.77
CA GLN A 290 1.93 -1.69 -13.77
C GLN A 290 2.48 -2.85 -12.94
N LEU A 291 1.71 -3.29 -11.95
CA LEU A 291 1.99 -4.47 -11.14
C LEU A 291 1.05 -5.59 -11.60
N GLN A 292 1.60 -6.62 -12.24
CA GLN A 292 0.82 -7.78 -12.67
C GLN A 292 0.81 -8.82 -11.55
N ASN A 293 -0.37 -9.17 -11.02
CA ASN A 293 -0.48 -10.14 -9.93
C ASN A 293 0.00 -11.54 -10.38
N ILE A 294 1.00 -12.07 -9.71
CA ILE A 294 1.57 -13.42 -9.91
C ILE A 294 1.40 -14.31 -8.67
N GLY A 295 0.69 -13.84 -7.65
CA GLY A 295 0.36 -14.60 -6.45
C GLY A 295 -0.71 -15.68 -6.68
N GLY A 296 -0.94 -16.45 -5.61
CA GLY A 296 -1.93 -17.52 -5.59
C GLY A 296 -3.33 -17.08 -6.03
N ARG A 297 -4.06 -18.01 -6.65
CA ARG A 297 -5.44 -17.85 -7.10
C ARG A 297 -6.44 -18.48 -6.13
N GLU A 298 -6.01 -19.50 -5.39
CA GLU A 298 -6.85 -20.32 -4.52
C GLU A 298 -6.29 -20.41 -3.09
N PRO A 299 -7.15 -20.66 -2.09
CA PRO A 299 -6.72 -20.94 -0.72
C PRO A 299 -5.62 -22.00 -0.65
N GLY A 300 -4.63 -21.77 0.21
CA GLY A 300 -3.46 -22.65 0.37
C GLY A 300 -2.33 -22.43 -0.65
N GLN A 301 -2.54 -21.65 -1.70
CA GLN A 301 -1.45 -21.26 -2.60
C GLN A 301 -0.57 -20.15 -1.98
N PRO A 302 0.73 -20.08 -2.31
CA PRO A 302 1.61 -19.03 -1.81
C PRO A 302 1.10 -17.64 -2.17
N PHE A 303 1.15 -16.70 -1.22
CA PHE A 303 0.69 -15.32 -1.40
C PHE A 303 -0.78 -15.19 -1.86
N TYR A 304 -1.61 -16.21 -1.61
CA TYR A 304 -3.06 -16.05 -1.67
C TYR A 304 -3.54 -15.33 -0.40
N ALA A 305 -4.26 -14.24 -0.58
CA ALA A 305 -5.01 -13.56 0.47
C ALA A 305 -6.42 -13.30 -0.05
N GLU A 306 -7.43 -13.82 0.64
CA GLU A 306 -8.84 -13.75 0.20
C GLU A 306 -9.25 -12.31 -0.14
N ALA A 307 -8.90 -11.37 0.74
CA ALA A 307 -9.25 -9.95 0.65
C ALA A 307 -8.74 -9.25 -0.62
N THR A 308 -7.66 -9.74 -1.22
CA THR A 308 -7.03 -9.18 -2.43
C THR A 308 -6.95 -10.17 -3.59
N SER A 309 -7.49 -11.38 -3.43
CA SER A 309 -7.45 -12.46 -4.43
C SER A 309 -8.10 -12.09 -5.77
N ALA A 310 -9.06 -11.15 -5.74
CA ALA A 310 -9.73 -10.62 -6.92
C ALA A 310 -8.89 -9.58 -7.70
N ILE A 311 -7.86 -8.99 -7.09
CA ILE A 311 -7.02 -7.97 -7.74
C ILE A 311 -6.09 -8.67 -8.74
N ASP A 312 -6.25 -8.41 -10.03
CA ASP A 312 -5.43 -8.99 -11.10
C ASP A 312 -4.27 -8.10 -11.53
N GLY A 313 -4.39 -6.80 -11.27
CA GLY A 313 -3.33 -5.82 -11.52
C GLY A 313 -3.48 -4.58 -10.67
N ILE A 314 -2.38 -3.83 -10.52
CA ILE A 314 -2.36 -2.55 -9.81
C ILE A 314 -1.61 -1.54 -10.67
N THR A 315 -2.23 -0.41 -10.99
CA THR A 315 -1.52 0.75 -11.52
C THR A 315 -1.10 1.65 -10.37
N LEU A 316 0.15 2.12 -10.40
CA LEU A 316 0.61 3.25 -9.61
C LEU A 316 0.98 4.38 -10.58
N MET A 317 0.23 5.48 -10.54
CA MET A 317 0.55 6.70 -11.28
C MET A 317 0.99 7.77 -10.32
N TYR A 318 2.15 8.37 -10.57
CA TYR A 318 2.71 9.38 -9.69
C TYR A 318 2.64 10.76 -10.33
N PHE A 319 2.46 11.75 -9.47
CA PHE A 319 2.23 13.14 -9.82
C PHE A 319 3.08 14.04 -8.93
N ARG A 320 3.41 15.24 -9.43
CA ARG A 320 4.22 16.21 -8.69
C ARG A 320 3.42 16.94 -7.63
N SER A 321 2.11 17.04 -7.82
CA SER A 321 1.17 17.75 -6.96
C SER A 321 -0.20 17.06 -6.97
N MET A 322 -1.08 17.43 -6.03
CA MET A 322 -2.46 16.94 -6.04
C MET A 322 -3.22 17.50 -7.25
N ASN A 323 -2.97 18.76 -7.61
CA ASN A 323 -3.58 19.40 -8.78
C ASN A 323 -3.27 18.64 -10.07
N ASP A 324 -2.02 18.17 -10.25
CA ASP A 324 -1.65 17.35 -11.41
C ASP A 324 -2.47 16.05 -11.46
N ALA A 325 -2.74 15.43 -10.31
CA ALA A 325 -3.57 14.23 -10.21
C ALA A 325 -5.04 14.52 -10.53
N GLU A 326 -5.58 15.63 -10.03
CA GLU A 326 -6.94 16.10 -10.30
C GLU A 326 -7.15 16.46 -11.78
N ASP A 327 -6.22 17.23 -12.35
CA ASP A 327 -6.21 17.57 -13.77
C ASP A 327 -6.10 16.31 -14.64
N TYR A 328 -5.30 15.32 -14.20
CA TYR A 328 -5.20 14.06 -14.93
C TYR A 328 -6.52 13.31 -14.96
N VAL A 329 -7.19 13.11 -13.81
CA VAL A 329 -8.47 12.37 -13.78
C VAL A 329 -9.61 13.09 -14.49
N MET A 330 -9.54 14.43 -14.63
CA MET A 330 -10.49 15.20 -15.45
C MET A 330 -10.15 15.19 -16.96
N SER A 331 -8.93 14.81 -17.32
CA SER A 331 -8.44 14.90 -18.70
C SER A 331 -9.11 13.89 -19.63
N ASP A 332 -9.15 14.23 -20.93
CA ASP A 332 -9.60 13.31 -21.97
C ASP A 332 -8.72 12.05 -22.06
N GLY A 333 -7.45 12.15 -21.65
CA GLY A 333 -6.57 10.98 -21.57
C GLY A 333 -7.00 9.96 -20.53
N PHE A 334 -7.46 10.41 -19.35
CA PHE A 334 -8.00 9.52 -18.33
C PHE A 334 -9.36 8.93 -18.75
N LYS A 335 -10.20 9.71 -19.45
CA LYS A 335 -11.45 9.20 -20.03
C LYS A 335 -11.16 8.11 -21.08
N ALA A 336 -10.21 8.35 -21.99
CA ALA A 336 -9.81 7.39 -23.03
C ALA A 336 -9.23 6.11 -22.41
N MET A 337 -8.36 6.25 -21.40
CA MET A 337 -7.85 5.11 -20.63
C MET A 337 -9.00 4.32 -20.00
N SER A 338 -9.89 5.00 -19.26
CA SER A 338 -10.98 4.35 -18.53
C SER A 338 -11.93 3.60 -19.47
N ALA A 339 -12.26 4.21 -20.62
CA ALA A 339 -13.10 3.58 -21.63
C ALA A 339 -12.45 2.33 -22.26
N ASP A 340 -11.14 2.34 -22.53
CA ASP A 340 -10.45 1.13 -23.03
C ASP A 340 -10.31 0.06 -21.93
N LEU A 341 -10.11 0.46 -20.67
CA LEU A 341 -10.00 -0.44 -19.54
C LEU A 341 -11.27 -1.28 -19.32
N GLU A 342 -12.46 -0.72 -19.56
CA GLU A 342 -13.75 -1.43 -19.47
C GLU A 342 -13.84 -2.66 -20.41
N ARG A 343 -12.97 -2.75 -21.43
CA ARG A 343 -12.88 -3.95 -22.28
C ARG A 343 -12.31 -5.16 -21.55
N ILE A 344 -11.47 -4.95 -20.53
CA ILE A 344 -10.68 -5.99 -19.88
C ILE A 344 -10.87 -6.06 -18.36
N ALA A 345 -11.31 -4.97 -17.72
CA ALA A 345 -11.55 -4.91 -16.28
C ALA A 345 -13.03 -4.74 -15.95
N ASP A 346 -13.45 -5.33 -14.83
CA ASP A 346 -14.73 -5.07 -14.21
C ASP A 346 -14.64 -3.79 -13.39
N LYS A 347 -15.27 -2.72 -13.89
CA LYS A 347 -15.29 -1.40 -13.26
C LYS A 347 -15.94 -1.42 -11.88
N THR A 348 -16.93 -2.27 -11.65
CA THR A 348 -17.66 -2.34 -10.36
C THR A 348 -16.84 -3.00 -9.26
N ARG A 349 -15.80 -3.74 -9.65
CA ARG A 349 -14.88 -4.45 -8.75
C ARG A 349 -13.46 -3.88 -8.77
N SER A 350 -13.25 -2.82 -9.52
CA SER A 350 -12.01 -2.06 -9.57
C SER A 350 -12.17 -0.79 -8.73
N ASP A 351 -11.08 -0.22 -8.24
CA ASP A 351 -11.14 0.96 -7.36
C ASP A 351 -9.86 1.78 -7.50
N TYR A 352 -9.96 3.09 -7.31
CA TYR A 352 -8.79 3.95 -7.18
C TYR A 352 -8.92 4.99 -6.08
N TRP A 353 -7.78 5.37 -5.52
CA TRP A 353 -7.65 6.45 -4.55
C TRP A 353 -6.28 7.11 -4.67
N THR A 354 -6.21 8.37 -4.25
CA THR A 354 -4.94 9.09 -4.14
C THR A 354 -4.28 8.93 -2.76
N ALA A 355 -2.96 8.99 -2.75
CA ALA A 355 -2.12 8.75 -1.58
C ALA A 355 -0.83 9.59 -1.63
N LEU A 356 -0.18 9.75 -0.47
CA LEU A 356 1.18 10.25 -0.33
C LEU A 356 2.18 9.10 -0.43
N ASP A 357 3.26 9.26 -1.18
CA ASP A 357 4.39 8.34 -1.19
C ASP A 357 5.49 8.78 -0.23
N TYR A 358 5.80 7.92 0.74
CA TYR A 358 7.00 8.02 1.55
C TYR A 358 7.99 6.92 1.17
N VAL A 359 9.02 7.30 0.42
CA VAL A 359 10.14 6.42 0.09
C VAL A 359 11.00 6.20 1.33
N VAL A 360 10.87 5.02 1.94
CA VAL A 360 11.60 4.60 3.15
C VAL A 360 12.95 3.99 2.77
N VAL A 361 12.96 3.08 1.80
CA VAL A 361 14.18 2.46 1.26
C VAL A 361 14.23 2.72 -0.23
N ASN A 362 15.35 3.22 -0.75
CA ASN A 362 15.60 3.23 -2.18
C ASN A 362 17.07 2.93 -2.44
N ARG A 363 17.34 1.76 -2.99
CA ARG A 363 18.68 1.37 -3.43
C ARG A 363 18.77 1.36 -4.94
N ILE A 364 17.66 1.50 -5.66
CA ILE A 364 17.65 1.48 -7.12
C ILE A 364 18.38 2.75 -7.61
N GLY A 365 19.33 2.58 -8.53
CA GLY A 365 19.88 3.69 -9.30
C GLY A 365 18.79 4.41 -10.12
N LYS A 366 19.17 5.28 -11.06
CA LYS A 366 18.19 5.96 -11.93
C LYS A 366 17.23 4.95 -12.57
N GLU A 367 15.92 5.10 -12.34
CA GLU A 367 14.92 4.16 -12.87
C GLU A 367 15.01 4.06 -14.40
N LYS A 368 14.71 2.87 -14.93
CA LYS A 368 14.63 2.62 -16.37
C LYS A 368 13.24 2.05 -16.69
N VAL A 369 12.75 2.37 -17.89
CA VAL A 369 11.55 1.72 -18.42
C VAL A 369 11.82 0.22 -18.52
N SER A 370 10.90 -0.59 -18.00
CA SER A 370 11.01 -2.04 -18.01
C SER A 370 10.90 -2.58 -19.43
N GLN A 371 11.66 -3.63 -19.74
CA GLN A 371 11.42 -4.40 -20.95
C GLN A 371 10.04 -5.07 -20.88
N GLY A 372 9.33 -5.15 -22.01
CA GLY A 372 8.14 -6.00 -22.09
C GLY A 372 8.52 -7.46 -21.86
N SER A 373 7.57 -8.28 -21.39
CA SER A 373 7.77 -9.73 -21.33
C SER A 373 8.07 -10.22 -22.75
N SER A 374 9.32 -10.51 -23.07
CA SER A 374 9.65 -11.29 -24.26
C SER A 374 8.98 -12.66 -24.12
N LYS A 375 8.29 -13.07 -25.18
CA LYS A 375 7.50 -14.31 -25.26
C LYS A 375 8.21 -15.53 -24.70
#